data_AF-A0A957FAX4-F1
#
_entry.id   AF-A0A957FAX4-F1
#
_cell.length_a   1.000
_cell.length_b   1.000
_cell.length_c   1.000
_cell.angle_alpha   90.00
_cell.angle_beta   90.00
_cell.angle_gamma   90.00
#
_symmetry.space_group_name_H-M   'P 1'
#
loop_
_entity.id
_entity.type
_entity.pdbx_description
1 polymer ?
#
loop_
_entity_poly.entity_id
_entity_poly.type
_entity_poly.pdbx_seq_one_letter_code
_entity_poly.pdbx_strand_id
1 'polypeptide(L)'
;PFLTAYQIAIEFAQRHPEVVEALGHPVGGEGIGVRYSLANYLAHQLSTRIRDGLVPVEGVFLSNKHLHAITFDHNTELITSSLTDTQYTLSMYRLREP
;
A
#
# COMPACT_ATOMS: atom_id res chain seq x y z
N PRO A 1 13.84 2.58 6.26
CA PRO A 1 12.60 2.35 7.06
C PRO A 1 11.59 1.55 6.23
N PHE A 2 10.69 0.81 6.87
CA PHE A 2 9.58 0.16 6.16
C PHE A 2 8.49 1.18 5.80
N LEU A 3 7.90 1.01 4.61
CA LEU A 3 6.75 1.76 4.13
C LEU A 3 5.58 0.82 3.86
N THR A 4 4.37 1.19 4.25
CA THR A 4 3.17 0.42 3.92
C THR A 4 2.84 0.52 2.42
N ALA A 5 2.04 -0.42 1.91
CA ALA A 5 1.50 -0.31 0.56
C ALA A 5 0.73 1.00 0.32
N TYR A 6 0.05 1.53 1.35
CA TYR A 6 -0.63 2.83 1.28
C TYR A 6 0.35 3.99 1.13
N GLN A 7 1.42 4.04 1.94
CA GLN A 7 2.44 5.10 1.82
C GLN A 7 3.09 5.09 0.45
N ILE A 8 3.40 3.90 -0.09
CA ILE A 8 3.95 3.77 -1.45
C ILE A 8 2.93 4.22 -2.49
N ALA A 9 1.65 3.85 -2.35
CA ALA A 9 0.60 4.26 -3.28
C ALA A 9 0.37 5.78 -3.28
N ILE A 10 0.38 6.42 -2.10
CA ILE A 10 0.26 7.87 -1.94
C ILE A 10 1.43 8.55 -2.65
N GLU A 11 2.66 8.15 -2.36
CA GLU A 11 3.85 8.74 -2.99
C GLU A 11 3.85 8.50 -4.52
N PHE A 12 3.44 7.31 -4.96
CA PHE A 12 3.35 6.99 -6.38
C PHE A 12 2.31 7.88 -7.08
N ALA A 13 1.15 8.10 -6.47
CA ALA A 13 0.11 8.98 -7.03
C ALA A 13 0.55 10.44 -7.11
N GLN A 14 1.35 10.91 -6.14
CA GLN A 14 1.91 12.26 -6.17
C GLN A 14 2.97 12.43 -7.26
N ARG A 15 3.81 11.41 -7.50
CA ARG A 15 4.90 11.48 -8.49
C ARG A 15 4.48 11.13 -9.91
N HIS A 16 3.43 10.32 -10.08
CA HIS A 16 2.99 9.76 -11.36
C HIS A 16 1.46 9.83 -11.52
N PRO A 17 0.85 11.03 -11.40
CA PRO A 17 -0.60 11.18 -11.47
C PRO A 17 -1.19 10.67 -12.80
N GLU A 18 -0.46 10.84 -13.91
CA GLU A 18 -0.86 10.37 -15.24
C GLU A 18 -0.96 8.85 -15.33
N VAL A 19 -0.08 8.13 -14.62
CA VAL A 19 -0.11 6.67 -14.57
C VAL A 19 -1.29 6.20 -13.73
N VAL A 20 -1.55 6.88 -12.61
CA VAL A 20 -2.70 6.56 -11.76
C VAL A 20 -4.02 6.80 -12.48
N GLU A 21 -4.12 7.90 -13.25
CA GLU A 21 -5.27 8.19 -14.10
C GLU A 21 -5.48 7.09 -15.16
N ALA A 22 -4.41 6.70 -15.87
CA ALA A 22 -4.48 5.64 -16.88
C ALA A 22 -4.84 4.26 -16.30
N LEU A 23 -4.42 3.97 -15.06
CA LEU A 23 -4.77 2.74 -14.35
C LEU A 23 -6.23 2.74 -13.86
N GLY A 24 -6.84 3.92 -13.67
CA GLY A 24 -8.21 4.04 -13.18
C GLY A 24 -8.43 3.52 -11.76
N HIS A 25 -7.36 3.37 -10.97
CA HIS A 25 -7.43 2.86 -9.60
C HIS A 25 -7.29 4.01 -8.59
N PRO A 26 -8.25 4.20 -7.66
CA PRO A 26 -8.06 5.13 -6.56
C PRO A 26 -6.96 4.63 -5.63
N VAL A 27 -6.31 5.54 -4.89
CA VAL A 27 -5.22 5.21 -3.95
C VAL A 27 -5.61 4.07 -3.00
N GLY A 28 -6.85 4.09 -2.51
CA GLY A 28 -7.43 3.08 -1.62
C GLY A 28 -7.91 3.71 -0.31
N GLY A 29 -8.53 2.90 0.53
CA GLY A 29 -9.07 3.32 1.82
C GLY A 29 -10.38 2.64 2.14
N GLU A 30 -10.75 2.65 3.41
CA GLU A 30 -12.09 2.30 3.85
C GLU A 30 -13.15 3.20 3.19
N GLY A 31 -14.32 2.64 2.86
CA GLY A 31 -15.46 3.41 2.33
C GLY A 31 -15.45 3.69 0.81
N ILE A 32 -14.36 3.39 0.09
CA ILE A 32 -14.30 3.65 -1.38
C ILE A 32 -15.11 2.61 -2.19
N GLY A 33 -15.50 1.48 -1.57
CA GLY A 33 -16.38 0.48 -2.20
C GLY A 33 -15.78 -0.27 -3.41
N VAL A 34 -14.51 0.00 -3.74
CA VAL A 34 -13.79 -0.65 -4.85
C VAL A 34 -12.95 -1.82 -4.36
N ARG A 35 -13.10 -2.95 -5.03
CA ARG A 35 -12.36 -4.18 -4.74
C ARG A 35 -10.86 -4.06 -5.06
N TYR A 36 -10.47 -3.13 -5.93
CA TYR A 36 -9.10 -2.97 -6.43
C TYR A 36 -8.62 -1.51 -6.31
N SER A 37 -7.81 -1.24 -5.28
CA SER A 37 -7.11 0.03 -5.08
C SER A 37 -5.68 -0.02 -5.62
N LEU A 38 -5.08 1.16 -5.82
CA LEU A 38 -3.67 1.29 -6.18
C LEU A 38 -2.75 0.64 -5.12
N ALA A 39 -3.06 0.81 -3.83
CA ALA A 39 -2.33 0.14 -2.75
C ALA A 39 -2.34 -1.39 -2.91
N ASN A 40 -3.49 -2.00 -3.20
CA ASN A 40 -3.59 -3.45 -3.43
C ASN A 40 -2.84 -3.88 -4.70
N TYR A 41 -2.95 -3.11 -5.78
CA TYR A 41 -2.23 -3.36 -7.02
C TYR A 41 -0.71 -3.34 -6.81
N LEU A 42 -0.19 -2.29 -6.18
CA LEU A 42 1.25 -2.15 -5.90
C LEU A 42 1.75 -3.23 -4.95
N ALA A 43 0.97 -3.59 -3.92
CA ALA A 43 1.33 -4.68 -3.02
C ALA A 43 1.47 -6.02 -3.78
N HIS A 44 0.54 -6.32 -4.70
CA HIS A 44 0.61 -7.52 -5.52
C HIS A 44 1.84 -7.51 -6.46
N GLN A 45 2.10 -6.39 -7.13
CA GLN A 45 3.25 -6.24 -8.02
C GLN A 45 4.57 -6.36 -7.29
N LEU A 46 4.72 -5.69 -6.14
CA LEU A 46 5.93 -5.77 -5.31
C LEU A 46 6.13 -7.19 -4.77
N SER A 47 5.09 -7.83 -4.22
CA SER A 47 5.19 -9.20 -3.71
C SER A 47 5.65 -10.18 -4.78
N THR A 48 5.11 -10.06 -6.00
CA THR A 48 5.50 -10.87 -7.16
C THR A 48 6.98 -10.65 -7.51
N ARG A 49 7.41 -9.39 -7.66
CA ARG A 49 8.79 -9.06 -8.03
C ARG A 49 9.82 -9.43 -6.96
N ILE A 50 9.47 -9.31 -5.68
CA ILE A 50 10.33 -9.72 -4.56
C ILE A 50 10.52 -11.24 -4.57
N ARG A 51 9.43 -12.00 -4.71
CA ARG A 51 9.48 -13.46 -4.80
C ARG A 51 10.35 -13.92 -5.97
N ASP A 52 10.23 -13.24 -7.11
CA ASP A 52 10.95 -13.58 -8.34
C ASP A 52 12.40 -13.03 -8.34
N GLY A 53 12.84 -12.38 -7.25
CA GLY A 53 14.22 -11.87 -7.10
C GLY A 53 14.56 -10.68 -7.99
N LEU A 54 13.57 -9.99 -8.55
CA LEU A 54 13.73 -8.93 -9.55
C LEU A 54 14.02 -7.55 -8.95
N VAL A 55 13.84 -7.39 -7.64
CA VAL A 55 14.05 -6.12 -6.94
C VAL A 55 14.75 -6.35 -5.61
N PRO A 56 15.66 -5.46 -5.18
CA PRO A 56 16.34 -5.55 -3.89
C PRO A 56 15.44 -5.01 -2.75
N VAL A 57 14.22 -5.52 -2.67
CA VAL A 57 13.22 -5.12 -1.67
C VAL A 57 12.91 -6.32 -0.78
N GLU A 58 12.69 -6.08 0.51
CA GLU A 58 12.10 -7.04 1.43
C GLU A 58 10.66 -6.64 1.74
N GLY A 59 9.79 -7.64 1.91
CA GLY A 59 8.39 -7.48 2.27
C GLY A 59 8.10 -8.15 3.60
N VAL A 60 7.40 -7.45 4.49
CA VAL A 60 6.95 -7.93 5.80
C VAL A 60 5.49 -7.55 6.01
N PHE A 61 4.88 -8.03 7.10
CA PHE A 61 3.50 -7.70 7.45
C PHE A 61 3.43 -6.97 8.79
N LEU A 62 2.58 -5.95 8.87
CA LEU A 62 2.17 -5.35 10.12
C LEU A 62 1.05 -6.19 10.74
N SER A 63 1.24 -6.58 12.00
CA SER A 63 0.25 -7.33 12.76
C SER A 63 -0.94 -6.45 13.12
N ASN A 64 -2.16 -6.96 12.94
CA ASN A 64 -3.38 -6.32 13.43
C ASN A 64 -3.61 -6.54 14.94
N LYS A 65 -2.74 -7.29 15.61
CA LYS A 65 -2.87 -7.53 17.06
C LYS A 65 -2.72 -6.21 17.83
N HIS A 66 -3.76 -5.83 18.58
CA HIS A 66 -3.85 -4.56 19.31
C HIS A 66 -3.77 -3.31 18.40
N LEU A 67 -4.15 -3.44 17.14
CA LEU A 67 -4.22 -2.34 16.19
C LEU A 67 -5.68 -1.89 16.05
N HIS A 68 -5.98 -0.64 16.39
CA HIS A 68 -7.32 -0.09 16.24
C HIS A 68 -7.55 0.49 14.84
N ALA A 69 -6.65 1.35 14.39
CA ALA A 69 -6.74 2.01 13.09
C ALA A 69 -5.33 2.35 12.58
N ILE A 70 -5.22 2.49 11.25
CA ILE A 70 -4.08 3.12 10.59
C ILE A 70 -4.63 4.13 9.60
N THR A 71 -4.21 5.37 9.74
CA THR A 71 -4.63 6.47 8.87
C THR A 71 -3.41 7.16 8.31
N PHE A 72 -3.49 7.53 7.03
CA PHE A 72 -2.42 8.17 6.28
C PHE A 72 -2.89 9.53 5.77
N ASP A 73 -2.01 10.52 5.82
CA ASP A 73 -2.24 11.81 5.19
C ASP A 73 -2.05 11.70 3.67
N HIS A 74 -3.08 12.11 2.93
CA HIS A 74 -3.05 12.27 1.48
C HIS A 74 -3.53 13.68 1.14
N ASN A 75 -2.63 14.65 1.33
CA ASN A 75 -2.91 16.09 1.19
C ASN A 75 -4.04 16.55 2.13
N THR A 76 -5.20 16.90 1.57
CA THR A 76 -6.38 17.37 2.34
C THR A 76 -7.29 16.22 2.78
N GLU A 77 -6.98 14.99 2.39
CA GLU A 77 -7.79 13.80 2.67
C GLU A 77 -7.04 12.83 3.58
N LEU A 78 -7.78 12.20 4.49
CA LEU A 78 -7.26 11.10 5.30
C LEU A 78 -7.67 9.77 4.69
N ILE A 79 -6.70 8.89 4.50
CA ILE A 79 -6.93 7.53 4.04
C ILE A 79 -6.81 6.57 5.22
N THR A 80 -7.92 5.99 5.66
CA THR A 80 -7.90 4.93 6.67
C THR A 80 -7.79 3.57 6.00
N SER A 81 -6.88 2.73 6.50
CA SER A 81 -6.69 1.36 6.02
C SER A 81 -7.95 0.53 6.22
N SER A 82 -8.42 -0.15 5.18
CA SER A 82 -9.58 -1.05 5.25
C SER A 82 -9.26 -2.42 5.86
N LEU A 83 -8.02 -2.65 6.31
CA LEU A 83 -7.54 -3.97 6.72
C LEU A 83 -7.53 -4.16 8.24
N THR A 84 -7.63 -3.10 9.05
CA THR A 84 -7.41 -3.16 10.51
C THR A 84 -8.42 -4.02 11.26
N ASP A 85 -9.67 -4.06 10.80
CA ASP A 85 -10.73 -4.91 11.37
C ASP A 85 -10.90 -6.26 10.63
N THR A 86 -9.92 -6.63 9.82
CA THR A 86 -9.95 -7.87 9.03
C THR A 86 -8.87 -8.86 9.46
N GLN A 87 -9.01 -10.11 9.01
CA GLN A 87 -7.98 -11.13 9.15
C GLN A 87 -6.73 -10.88 8.28
N TYR A 88 -6.77 -9.88 7.39
CA TYR A 88 -5.68 -9.58 6.48
C TYR A 88 -4.74 -8.55 7.09
N THR A 89 -3.44 -8.83 7.05
CA THR A 89 -2.40 -7.95 7.54
C THR A 89 -1.94 -6.96 6.48
N LEU A 90 -1.51 -5.78 6.91
CA LEU A 90 -1.00 -4.76 6.01
C LEU A 90 0.44 -5.07 5.61
N SER A 91 0.72 -5.14 4.31
CA SER A 91 2.07 -5.35 3.80
C SER A 91 2.93 -4.08 3.93
N MET A 92 4.19 -4.26 4.32
CA MET A 92 5.20 -3.21 4.40
C MET A 92 6.47 -3.63 3.65
N TYR A 93 7.19 -2.65 3.11
CA TYR A 93 8.34 -2.87 2.23
C TYR A 93 9.51 -1.96 2.58
N ARG A 94 10.73 -2.45 2.40
CA ARG A 94 11.97 -1.68 2.54
C ARG A 94 13.00 -2.13 1.52
N LEU A 95 13.88 -1.23 1.07
CA LEU A 95 15.07 -1.62 0.33
C LEU A 95 15.98 -2.48 1.22
N ARG A 96 16.52 -3.57 0.70
CA ARG A 96 17.53 -4.35 1.42
C ARG A 96 18.78 -3.49 1.58
N GLU A 97 19.31 -3.46 2.80
CA GLU A 97 20.64 -2.90 3.03
C GLU A 97 21.69 -3.89 2.50
N PRO A 98 22.79 -3.41 1.88
CA PRO A 98 23.88 -4.26 1.42
C PRO A 98 24.52 -5.12 2.51
#